data_AF-A0A8H6MN02-F1
#
_entry.id   AF-A0A8H6MN02-F1
#
_cell.length_a   1.000
_cell.length_b   1.000
_cell.length_c   1.000
_cell.angle_alpha   90.00
_cell.angle_beta   90.00
_cell.angle_gamma   90.00
#
_symmetry.space_group_name_H-M   'P 1'
#
loop_
_entity.id
_entity.type
_entity.pdbx_description
1 polymer ?
#
loop_
_entity_poly.entity_id
_entity_poly.type
_entity_poly.pdbx_seq_one_letter_code
_entity_poly.pdbx_strand_id
1 'polypeptide(L)'
;MMHEAWAVTWDATDTSTLTPKLPTLTSSMRVPKWTPGQKIRKGEYDPYHSYAVEIFSSPVLYFLMIGMPIIGALVMGSCVWCCVRKCRRKRRAKKAAASAREVELSASK
;
A
#
# COMPACT_ATOMS: atom_id res chain seq x y z
N MET A 1 -5.32 -28.02 15.67
CA MET A 1 -3.99 -28.06 16.31
C MET A 1 -2.98 -28.15 15.17
N MET A 2 -2.21 -27.10 14.91
CA MET A 2 -1.15 -27.11 13.89
C MET A 2 0.16 -27.46 14.60
N HIS A 3 0.90 -28.44 14.10
CA HIS A 3 2.23 -28.75 14.61
C HIS A 3 3.24 -27.72 14.09
N GLU A 4 4.16 -27.28 14.94
CA GLU A 4 5.28 -26.45 14.49
C GLU A 4 6.22 -27.27 13.60
N ALA A 5 6.64 -26.68 12.48
CA ALA A 5 7.64 -27.28 11.62
C ALA A 5 9.01 -27.11 12.27
N TRP A 6 9.71 -28.22 12.52
CA TRP A 6 11.10 -28.20 12.95
C TRP A 6 11.99 -27.91 11.74
N ALA A 7 12.91 -26.97 11.89
CA ALA A 7 13.92 -26.66 10.88
C ALA A 7 15.22 -27.41 11.21
N VAL A 8 15.78 -28.12 10.23
CA VAL A 8 17.12 -28.69 10.33
C VAL A 8 18.06 -27.94 9.43
N THR A 9 19.18 -27.54 10.01
CA THR A 9 20.31 -26.95 9.30
C THR A 9 21.53 -27.81 9.55
N TRP A 10 22.30 -28.07 8.50
CA TRP A 10 23.56 -28.80 8.59
C TRP A 10 24.71 -27.81 8.58
N ASP A 11 25.77 -28.12 9.31
CA ASP A 11 27.01 -27.38 9.15
C ASP A 11 27.62 -27.69 7.76
N ALA A 12 28.38 -26.75 7.21
CA ALA A 12 29.06 -26.95 5.93
C ALA A 12 29.98 -28.17 5.95
N THR A 13 30.63 -28.46 7.09
CA THR A 13 31.53 -29.61 7.23
C THR A 13 30.79 -30.95 7.20
N ASP A 14 29.57 -30.99 7.75
CA ASP A 14 28.76 -32.21 7.87
C ASP A 14 28.30 -32.71 6.51
N THR A 15 28.14 -31.81 5.54
CA THR A 15 27.65 -32.15 4.19
C THR A 15 28.53 -33.18 3.46
N SER A 16 29.81 -33.27 3.83
CA SER A 16 30.78 -34.17 3.19
C SER A 16 30.63 -35.64 3.60
N THR A 17 30.07 -35.91 4.78
CA THR A 17 29.91 -37.26 5.36
C THR A 17 28.49 -37.79 5.22
N LEU A 18 27.53 -36.96 4.79
CA LEU A 18 26.14 -37.35 4.61
C LEU A 18 25.96 -38.36 3.48
N THR A 19 25.24 -39.44 3.79
CA THR A 19 24.71 -40.39 2.81
C THR A 19 23.20 -40.39 2.94
N PRO A 20 22.45 -39.97 1.91
CA PRO A 20 22.90 -39.57 0.57
C PRO A 20 23.51 -38.15 0.51
N LYS A 21 24.39 -37.92 -0.48
CA LYS A 21 24.97 -36.59 -0.74
C LYS A 21 23.88 -35.58 -1.06
N LEU A 22 23.92 -34.42 -0.39
CA LEU A 22 23.00 -33.31 -0.63
C LEU A 22 23.14 -32.75 -2.06
N PRO A 23 22.06 -32.18 -2.63
CA PRO A 23 22.15 -31.47 -3.88
C PRO A 23 22.98 -30.19 -3.72
N THR A 24 23.73 -29.82 -4.76
CA THR A 24 24.42 -28.54 -4.81
C THR A 24 23.37 -27.42 -4.97
N LEU A 25 23.16 -26.63 -3.92
CA LEU A 25 22.28 -25.47 -3.93
C LEU A 25 23.10 -24.19 -4.10
N THR A 26 22.63 -23.27 -4.94
CA THR A 26 23.08 -21.87 -4.97
C THR A 26 22.39 -21.08 -3.86
N SER A 27 22.98 -19.95 -3.43
CA SER A 27 22.58 -19.22 -2.19
C SER A 27 21.10 -18.80 -2.12
N SER A 28 20.43 -18.65 -3.26
CA SER A 28 19.04 -18.21 -3.34
C SER A 28 18.04 -19.33 -3.64
N MET A 29 18.52 -20.53 -3.96
CA MET A 29 17.71 -21.62 -4.50
C MET A 29 16.83 -22.27 -3.42
N ARG A 30 15.55 -22.50 -3.74
CA ARG A 30 14.60 -23.16 -2.81
C ARG A 30 14.01 -24.41 -3.43
N VAL A 31 14.51 -25.57 -3.00
CA VAL A 31 14.09 -26.89 -3.49
C VAL A 31 13.04 -27.49 -2.55
N PRO A 32 11.77 -27.60 -2.95
CA PRO A 32 10.70 -28.10 -2.07
C PRO A 32 10.79 -29.62 -1.87
N LYS A 33 11.32 -30.35 -2.85
CA LYS A 33 11.53 -31.79 -2.78
C LYS A 33 12.74 -32.17 -3.63
N TRP A 34 13.48 -33.17 -3.17
CA TRP A 34 14.63 -33.70 -3.88
C TRP A 34 14.73 -35.20 -3.64
N THR A 35 15.07 -35.93 -4.69
CA THR A 35 15.34 -37.37 -4.63
C THR A 35 16.85 -37.64 -4.69
N PRO A 36 17.40 -38.52 -3.86
CA PRO A 36 18.81 -38.90 -3.93
C PRO A 36 19.24 -39.32 -5.34
N GLY A 37 20.31 -38.71 -5.86
CA GLY A 37 20.82 -38.93 -7.22
C GLY A 37 20.17 -38.06 -8.31
N GLN A 38 19.11 -37.31 -8.00
CA GLN A 38 18.52 -36.34 -8.91
C GLN A 38 19.49 -35.17 -9.15
N LYS A 39 19.82 -34.92 -10.42
CA LYS A 39 20.56 -33.73 -10.85
C LYS A 39 19.58 -32.60 -11.11
N ILE A 40 19.71 -31.51 -10.37
CA ILE A 40 18.89 -30.32 -10.54
C ILE A 40 19.52 -29.44 -11.61
N ARG A 41 18.72 -28.94 -12.56
CA ARG A 41 19.24 -28.07 -13.63
C ARG A 41 19.49 -26.67 -13.07
N LYS A 42 20.50 -25.98 -13.60
CA LYS A 42 20.77 -24.58 -13.26
C LYS A 42 19.54 -23.74 -13.58
N GLY A 43 19.06 -22.95 -12.61
CA GLY A 43 17.87 -22.10 -12.78
C GLY A 43 16.52 -22.75 -12.48
N GLU A 44 16.46 -24.06 -12.19
CA GLU A 44 15.17 -24.77 -12.02
C GLU A 44 14.39 -24.35 -10.77
N TYR A 45 15.10 -23.98 -9.70
CA TYR A 45 14.51 -23.53 -8.44
C TYR A 45 15.09 -22.19 -7.97
N ASP A 46 15.69 -21.44 -8.90
CA ASP A 46 16.08 -20.08 -8.59
C ASP A 46 14.81 -19.25 -8.38
N PRO A 47 14.76 -18.44 -7.31
CA PRO A 47 13.61 -17.61 -7.05
C PRO A 47 13.45 -16.68 -8.26
N TYR A 48 12.24 -16.67 -8.81
CA TYR A 48 11.89 -15.68 -9.83
C TYR A 48 12.06 -14.32 -9.15
N HIS A 49 13.10 -13.56 -9.53
CA HIS A 49 13.20 -12.16 -9.16
C HIS A 49 12.03 -11.47 -9.88
N SER A 50 10.89 -11.38 -9.21
CA SER A 50 9.74 -10.67 -9.73
C SER A 50 10.02 -9.19 -9.54
N TYR A 51 10.74 -8.61 -10.50
CA TYR A 51 11.02 -7.17 -10.58
C TYR A 51 9.75 -6.32 -10.44
N ALA A 52 8.59 -6.89 -10.78
CA ALA A 52 7.29 -6.26 -10.60
C ALA A 52 6.97 -5.94 -9.12
N VAL A 53 7.32 -6.82 -8.18
CA VAL A 53 6.97 -6.63 -6.75
C VAL A 53 7.82 -5.54 -6.10
N GLU A 54 9.07 -5.38 -6.52
CA GLU A 54 9.94 -4.31 -6.03
C GLU A 54 9.50 -2.92 -6.53
N ILE A 55 9.03 -2.83 -7.78
CA ILE A 55 8.50 -1.56 -8.32
C ILE A 55 7.30 -1.08 -7.50
N PHE A 56 6.36 -1.98 -7.15
CA PHE A 56 5.20 -1.61 -6.34
C PHE A 56 5.50 -1.43 -4.85
N SER A 57 6.67 -1.87 -4.38
CA SER A 57 7.10 -1.68 -2.98
C SER A 57 7.83 -0.35 -2.75
N SER A 58 8.05 0.46 -3.80
CA SER A 58 8.64 1.78 -3.64
C SER A 58 7.67 2.70 -2.89
N PRO A 59 8.06 3.22 -1.71
CA PRO A 59 7.20 4.10 -0.91
C PRO A 59 6.83 5.38 -1.67
N VAL A 60 7.70 5.82 -2.59
CA VAL A 60 7.47 6.97 -3.46
C VAL A 60 6.33 6.70 -4.44
N LEU A 61 6.33 5.53 -5.09
CA LEU A 61 5.28 5.16 -6.06
C LEU A 61 3.93 4.94 -5.37
N TYR A 62 3.93 4.32 -4.19
CA TYR A 62 2.73 4.18 -3.37
C TYR A 62 2.11 5.54 -2.99
N PHE A 63 2.94 6.49 -2.54
CA PHE A 63 2.50 7.84 -2.22
C PHE A 63 1.96 8.60 -3.44
N LEU A 64 2.59 8.44 -4.61
CA LEU A 64 2.10 9.05 -5.86
C LEU A 64 0.76 8.48 -6.30
N MET A 65 0.59 7.16 -6.30
CA MET A 65 -0.65 6.52 -6.75
C MET A 65 -1.81 6.70 -5.78
N ILE A 66 -1.58 6.63 -4.47
CA ILE A 66 -2.64 6.63 -3.46
C ILE A 66 -2.68 7.95 -2.68
N GLY A 67 -1.53 8.49 -2.29
CA GLY A 67 -1.45 9.73 -1.53
C GLY A 67 -1.90 10.96 -2.30
N MET A 68 -1.44 11.12 -3.56
CA MET A 68 -1.77 12.31 -4.36
C MET A 68 -3.27 12.45 -4.65
N PRO A 69 -4.03 11.38 -5.00
CA PRO A 69 -5.48 11.48 -5.15
C PRO A 69 -6.22 11.84 -3.84
N ILE A 70 -5.80 11.27 -2.70
CA ILE A 70 -6.42 11.56 -1.40
C ILE A 70 -6.22 13.04 -1.03
N ILE A 71 -4.98 13.54 -1.15
CA ILE A 71 -4.67 14.95 -0.88
C ILE A 71 -5.46 15.85 -1.83
N GLY A 72 -5.50 15.50 -3.12
CA GLY A 72 -6.27 16.23 -4.12
C GLY A 72 -7.75 16.33 -3.77
N ALA A 73 -8.37 15.21 -3.36
CA ALA A 73 -9.78 15.18 -2.96
C ALA A 73 -10.06 16.04 -1.71
N LEU A 74 -9.16 16.01 -0.72
CA LEU A 74 -9.29 16.83 0.50
C LEU A 74 -9.17 18.33 0.19
N VAL A 75 -8.21 18.72 -0.66
CA VAL A 75 -8.02 20.11 -1.06
C VAL A 75 -9.23 20.59 -1.86
N MET A 76 -9.66 19.84 -2.87
CA MET A 76 -10.82 20.20 -3.69
C MET A 76 -12.11 20.25 -2.86
N GLY A 77 -12.33 19.26 -2.00
CA GLY A 77 -13.47 19.21 -1.09
C GLY A 77 -13.51 20.40 -0.13
N SER A 78 -12.37 20.76 0.48
CA SER A 78 -12.27 21.90 1.40
C SER A 78 -12.48 23.24 0.70
N CYS A 79 -11.98 23.40 -0.53
CA CYS A 79 -12.22 24.58 -1.37
C CYS A 79 -13.70 24.74 -1.70
N VAL A 80 -14.35 23.66 -2.20
CA VAL A 80 -15.79 23.68 -2.54
C VAL A 80 -16.63 23.96 -1.29
N TRP A 81 -16.34 23.30 -0.17
CA TRP A 81 -17.04 23.51 1.09
C TRP A 81 -16.92 24.95 1.60
N CYS A 82 -15.70 25.52 1.59
CA CYS A 82 -15.46 26.91 1.99
C CYS A 82 -16.21 27.90 1.10
N CYS A 83 -16.19 27.68 -0.22
CA CYS A 83 -16.92 28.50 -1.19
C CYS A 83 -18.43 28.44 -0.96
N VAL A 84 -19.02 27.25 -0.83
CA VAL A 84 -20.45 27.08 -0.55
C VAL A 84 -20.83 27.69 0.80
N ARG A 85 -20.04 27.49 1.85
CA ARG A 85 -20.31 28.05 3.18
C ARG A 85 -20.26 29.58 3.17
N LYS A 86 -19.25 30.18 2.53
CA LYS A 86 -19.17 31.66 2.37
C LYS A 86 -20.35 32.20 1.56
N CYS A 87 -20.70 31.57 0.43
CA CYS A 87 -21.83 31.97 -0.39
C CYS A 87 -23.17 31.87 0.38
N ARG A 88 -23.38 30.79 1.14
CA ARG A 88 -24.57 30.63 2.01
C ARG A 88 -24.62 31.71 3.08
N ARG A 89 -23.48 32.01 3.73
CA ARG A 89 -23.39 33.07 4.74
C ARG A 89 -23.73 34.45 4.16
N LYS A 90 -23.18 34.78 2.99
CA LYS A 90 -23.48 36.05 2.28
C LYS A 90 -24.96 36.13 1.89
N ARG A 91 -25.57 35.04 1.40
CA ARG A 91 -27.02 35.01 1.09
C ARG A 91 -27.88 35.24 2.32
N ARG A 92 -27.52 34.65 3.47
CA ARG A 92 -28.23 34.89 4.74
C ARG A 92 -28.11 36.34 5.22
N ALA A 93 -26.93 36.95 5.11
CA ALA A 93 -26.72 38.35 5.45
C ALA A 93 -27.56 39.28 4.55
N LYS A 94 -27.62 39.02 3.24
CA LYS A 94 -28.47 39.80 2.32
C LYS A 94 -29.96 39.68 2.63
N LYS A 95 -30.44 38.47 2.97
CA LYS A 95 -31.84 38.26 3.36
C LYS A 95 -32.18 38.96 4.67
N ALA A 96 -31.30 38.88 5.67
CA ALA A 96 -31.48 39.57 6.95
C ALA A 96 -31.48 41.11 6.81
N ALA A 97 -30.63 41.66 5.94
CA ALA A 97 -30.61 43.10 5.64
C ALA A 97 -31.87 43.56 4.89
N ALA A 98 -32.41 42.73 3.99
CA ALA A 98 -33.66 43.02 3.29
C ALA A 98 -34.87 43.02 4.24
N SER A 99 -34.99 42.01 5.12
CA SER A 99 -36.05 41.97 6.13
C SER A 99 -35.94 43.10 7.15
N ALA A 100 -34.72 43.51 7.54
CA ALA A 100 -34.52 44.65 8.43
C ALA A 100 -35.00 45.98 7.80
N ARG A 101 -34.72 46.18 6.50
CA ARG A 101 -35.20 47.36 5.75
C ARG A 101 -36.72 47.39 5.59
N GLU A 102 -37.36 46.25 5.37
CA GLU A 102 -38.83 46.17 5.31
C GLU A 102 -39.47 46.51 6.67
N VAL A 103 -38.86 46.03 7.77
CA VAL A 103 -39.31 46.37 9.13
C VAL A 103 -39.15 47.87 9.42
N GLU A 104 -38.00 48.48 9.10
CA GLU A 104 -37.81 49.95 9.25
C GLU A 104 -38.82 50.76 8.42
N LEU A 105 -39.07 50.37 7.17
CA LEU A 105 -40.02 51.08 6.29
C LEU A 105 -41.47 50.96 6.81
N SER A 106 -41.83 49.83 7.42
CA SER A 106 -43.14 49.63 8.05
C SER A 106 -43.31 50.39 9.37
N ALA A 107 -42.22 50.67 10.11
CA ALA A 107 -42.25 51.39 11.38
C ALA A 107 -42.26 52.91 11.23
N SER A 108 -41.89 53.44 10.06
CA SER A 108 -41.86 54.88 9.76
C SER A 108 -43.18 55.42 9.18
N LYS A 109 -44.22 54.60 9.06
CA LYS A 109 -45.51 54.92 8.43
C LYS A 109 -46.63 54.90 9.46
#